data_AF-A0AA95EZT1-F1
#
_entry.id   AF-A0AA95EZT1-F1
#
_cell.length_a   1.000
_cell.length_b   1.000
_cell.length_c   1.000
_cell.angle_alpha   90.00
_cell.angle_beta   90.00
_cell.angle_gamma   90.00
#
_symmetry.space_group_name_H-M   'P 1'
#
loop_
_entity.id
_entity.type
_entity.pdbx_description
1 polymer ?
#
loop_
_entity_poly.entity_id
_entity_poly.type
_entity_poly.pdbx_seq_one_letter_code
_entity_poly.pdbx_strand_id
1 'polypeptide(L)'
;MNDNTLYVIDRIVGNNVVLSKDESGVEMVLFGKGLGFSSKIGATIASKDERIEKRFRLDDRDKVIQFQSLIEGMDPKVLRISENIIELMESEFQKKVNNKVYLALPSHIQFAVYRLRNKIEIINPFLYETKISYPKEYEVARQAANIIASAFEIEIPEEEVGFLTFHVYSAIENVSVGELVKFTNLIQELVAEIETSLTIHIPRTDSGYIRLITHLRFSFERIIQFNAIDNPFFEDMHQKFKEEYQLALKLAKIMEEHLNTEIPKEEIGYLVMHLYRFFHVHVKEENK
;
A
#
# COMPACT_ATOMS: atom_id res chain seq x y z
N MET A 1 -17.30 -28.89 -8.76
CA MET A 1 -16.87 -28.55 -10.13
C MET A 1 -16.23 -29.80 -10.72
N ASN A 2 -16.58 -30.16 -11.94
CA ASN A 2 -16.17 -31.44 -12.54
C ASN A 2 -14.65 -31.55 -12.64
N ASP A 3 -14.14 -32.71 -12.25
CA ASP A 3 -12.72 -33.03 -12.09
C ASP A 3 -11.90 -33.09 -13.40
N ASN A 4 -12.47 -32.63 -14.52
CA ASN A 4 -11.95 -32.81 -15.87
C ASN A 4 -12.07 -31.56 -16.77
N THR A 5 -12.39 -30.39 -16.23
CA THR A 5 -12.56 -29.17 -17.04
C THR A 5 -11.28 -28.80 -17.78
N LEU A 6 -11.38 -28.52 -19.07
CA LEU A 6 -10.30 -27.98 -19.90
C LEU A 6 -10.42 -26.45 -20.05
N TYR A 7 -9.29 -25.77 -20.08
CA TYR A 7 -9.19 -24.34 -20.39
C TYR A 7 -8.48 -24.13 -21.72
N VAL A 8 -9.14 -23.49 -22.69
CA VAL A 8 -8.53 -23.15 -23.98
C VAL A 8 -7.84 -21.80 -23.86
N ILE A 9 -6.54 -21.73 -24.15
CA ILE A 9 -5.76 -20.48 -24.09
C ILE A 9 -6.19 -19.56 -25.21
N ASP A 10 -6.74 -18.40 -24.87
CA ASP A 10 -7.13 -17.36 -25.81
C ASP A 10 -5.97 -16.37 -26.05
N ARG A 11 -5.18 -16.09 -25.00
CA ARG A 11 -4.04 -15.17 -25.06
C ARG A 11 -2.97 -15.52 -24.04
N ILE A 12 -1.70 -15.33 -24.41
CA ILE A 12 -0.57 -15.41 -23.48
C ILE A 12 -0.24 -13.97 -23.05
N VAL A 13 -0.35 -13.70 -21.74
CA VAL A 13 -0.18 -12.35 -21.18
C VAL A 13 1.25 -12.16 -20.67
N GLY A 14 1.82 -13.20 -20.04
CA GLY A 14 3.17 -13.20 -19.50
C GLY A 14 3.71 -14.63 -19.40
N ASN A 15 4.83 -14.81 -18.71
CA ASN A 15 5.42 -16.14 -18.56
C ASN A 15 4.60 -17.03 -17.63
N ASN A 16 3.86 -16.41 -16.70
CA ASN A 16 3.09 -17.09 -15.68
C ASN A 16 1.57 -16.86 -15.79
N VAL A 17 1.12 -16.04 -16.74
CA VAL A 17 -0.28 -15.63 -16.89
C VAL A 17 -0.79 -15.90 -18.30
N VAL A 18 -1.91 -16.58 -18.38
CA VAL A 18 -2.66 -16.77 -19.64
C VAL A 18 -4.12 -16.41 -19.44
N LEU A 19 -4.70 -15.80 -20.48
CA LEU A 19 -6.14 -15.66 -20.62
C LEU A 19 -6.66 -16.90 -21.34
N SER A 20 -7.73 -17.49 -20.81
CA SER A 20 -8.31 -18.73 -21.31
C SER A 20 -9.82 -18.72 -21.21
N LYS A 21 -10.48 -19.71 -21.83
CA LYS A 21 -11.92 -19.95 -21.73
C LYS A 21 -12.15 -21.36 -21.20
N ASP A 22 -13.07 -21.52 -20.25
CA ASP A 22 -13.52 -22.84 -19.82
C ASP A 22 -14.47 -23.48 -20.86
N GLU A 23 -14.89 -24.72 -20.62
CA GLU A 23 -15.79 -25.46 -21.50
C GLU A 23 -17.17 -24.80 -21.70
N SER A 24 -17.58 -23.93 -20.77
CA SER A 24 -18.82 -23.15 -20.85
C SER A 24 -18.63 -21.83 -21.61
N GLY A 25 -17.41 -21.57 -22.12
CA GLY A 25 -17.05 -20.32 -22.78
C GLY A 25 -16.83 -19.16 -21.82
N VAL A 26 -16.77 -19.40 -20.50
CA VAL A 26 -16.50 -18.37 -19.50
C VAL A 26 -15.02 -18.02 -19.55
N GLU A 27 -14.72 -16.73 -19.62
CA GLU A 27 -13.34 -16.25 -19.61
C GLU A 27 -12.71 -16.41 -18.24
N MET A 28 -11.47 -16.88 -18.26
CA MET A 28 -10.70 -17.33 -17.12
C MET A 28 -9.28 -16.77 -17.21
N VAL A 29 -8.78 -16.17 -16.13
CA VAL A 29 -7.33 -15.91 -16.01
C VAL A 29 -6.70 -17.04 -15.23
N LEU A 30 -5.70 -17.69 -15.82
CA LEU A 30 -4.91 -18.73 -15.16
C LEU A 30 -3.53 -18.19 -14.83
N PHE A 31 -3.14 -18.40 -13.58
CA PHE A 31 -1.84 -18.05 -13.05
C PHE A 31 -1.08 -19.31 -12.67
N GLY A 32 0.21 -19.34 -12.98
CA GLY A 32 1.03 -20.50 -12.69
C GLY A 32 2.46 -20.38 -13.14
N LYS A 33 3.39 -20.99 -12.40
CA LYS A 33 4.81 -20.93 -12.76
C LYS A 33 5.08 -21.59 -14.12
N GLY A 34 5.57 -20.80 -15.08
CA GLY A 34 5.89 -21.22 -16.44
C GLY A 34 4.67 -21.54 -17.31
N LEU A 35 3.49 -21.09 -16.92
CA LEU A 35 2.23 -21.43 -17.57
C LEU A 35 2.09 -20.80 -18.96
N GLY A 36 2.55 -19.56 -19.12
CA GLY A 36 2.61 -18.88 -20.41
C GLY A 36 3.87 -19.16 -21.21
N PHE A 37 4.99 -19.46 -20.55
CA PHE A 37 6.31 -19.67 -21.17
C PHE A 37 6.36 -20.81 -22.21
N SER A 38 5.59 -21.88 -21.99
CA SER A 38 5.56 -23.08 -22.86
C SER A 38 4.24 -23.26 -23.62
N SER A 39 3.33 -22.30 -23.48
CA SER A 39 1.98 -22.39 -24.01
C SER A 39 1.84 -21.79 -25.40
N LYS A 40 0.78 -22.18 -26.11
CA LYS A 40 0.39 -21.61 -27.41
C LYS A 40 -1.06 -21.18 -27.37
N ILE A 41 -1.39 -20.11 -28.08
CA ILE A 41 -2.79 -19.71 -28.28
C ILE A 41 -3.54 -20.87 -28.96
N GLY A 42 -4.73 -21.18 -28.45
CA GLY A 42 -5.55 -22.32 -28.85
C GLY A 42 -5.21 -23.65 -28.17
N ALA A 43 -4.11 -23.73 -27.40
CA ALA A 43 -3.79 -24.94 -26.64
C ALA A 43 -4.74 -25.10 -25.43
N THR A 44 -4.97 -26.34 -25.02
CA THR A 44 -5.75 -26.65 -23.82
C THR A 44 -4.86 -26.90 -22.62
N ILE A 45 -5.23 -26.33 -21.47
CA ILE A 45 -4.64 -26.62 -20.16
C ILE A 45 -5.69 -27.36 -19.35
N ALA A 46 -5.34 -28.55 -18.85
CA ALA A 46 -6.22 -29.30 -17.98
C ALA A 46 -6.39 -28.57 -16.64
N SER A 47 -7.58 -28.59 -16.06
CA SER A 47 -7.81 -27.95 -14.76
C SER A 47 -6.91 -28.50 -13.66
N LYS A 48 -6.40 -29.72 -13.75
CA LYS A 48 -5.44 -30.31 -12.80
C LYS A 48 -3.97 -30.07 -13.11
N ASP A 49 -3.65 -29.27 -14.13
CA ASP A 49 -2.25 -28.95 -14.44
C ASP A 49 -1.57 -28.35 -13.20
N GLU A 50 -0.50 -29.01 -12.74
CA GLU A 50 0.21 -28.66 -11.49
C GLU A 50 0.84 -27.27 -11.54
N ARG A 51 1.07 -26.74 -12.74
CA ARG A 51 1.55 -25.38 -12.91
C ARG A 51 0.47 -24.38 -12.54
N ILE A 52 -0.82 -24.72 -12.64
CA ILE A 52 -1.90 -23.81 -12.28
C ILE A 52 -1.94 -23.64 -10.76
N GLU A 53 -1.53 -22.47 -10.31
CA GLU A 53 -1.56 -22.10 -8.90
C GLU A 53 -2.86 -21.38 -8.52
N LYS A 54 -3.42 -20.58 -9.44
CA LYS A 54 -4.67 -19.85 -9.22
C LYS A 54 -5.50 -19.75 -10.51
N ARG A 55 -6.82 -19.75 -10.34
CA ARG A 55 -7.81 -19.60 -11.41
C ARG A 55 -8.77 -18.50 -11.03
N PHE A 56 -8.99 -17.54 -11.92
CA PHE A 56 -10.01 -16.51 -11.74
C PHE A 56 -11.13 -16.74 -12.73
N ARG A 57 -12.31 -17.08 -12.21
CA ARG A 57 -13.55 -16.91 -12.97
C ARG A 57 -13.88 -15.44 -13.04
N LEU A 58 -14.02 -14.95 -14.26
CA LEU A 58 -14.35 -13.57 -14.50
C LEU A 58 -15.88 -13.45 -14.64
N ASP A 59 -16.59 -13.51 -13.51
CA ASP A 59 -18.06 -13.45 -13.47
C ASP A 59 -18.64 -12.04 -13.77
N ASP A 60 -17.84 -11.11 -14.29
CA ASP A 60 -18.24 -9.73 -14.56
C ASP A 60 -17.64 -9.24 -15.89
N ARG A 61 -18.43 -9.35 -16.96
CA ARG A 61 -18.03 -9.07 -18.35
C ARG A 61 -17.46 -7.66 -18.54
N ASP A 62 -17.95 -6.69 -17.78
CA ASP A 62 -17.47 -5.30 -17.83
C ASP A 62 -16.07 -5.17 -17.22
N LYS A 63 -15.78 -5.92 -16.14
CA LYS A 63 -14.42 -6.00 -15.57
C LYS A 63 -13.45 -6.72 -16.52
N VAL A 64 -13.93 -7.64 -17.35
CA VAL A 64 -13.10 -8.32 -18.36
C VAL A 64 -12.69 -7.38 -19.47
N ILE A 65 -13.63 -6.63 -20.05
CA ILE A 65 -13.33 -5.64 -21.07
C ILE A 65 -12.40 -4.56 -20.50
N GLN A 66 -12.61 -4.17 -19.24
CA GLN A 66 -11.74 -3.21 -18.56
C GLN A 66 -10.33 -3.80 -18.30
N PHE A 67 -10.22 -5.06 -17.88
CA PHE A 67 -8.93 -5.72 -17.67
C PHE A 67 -8.18 -5.99 -18.99
N GLN A 68 -8.88 -6.47 -20.02
CA GLN A 68 -8.34 -6.67 -21.37
C GLN A 68 -7.87 -5.34 -21.97
N SER A 69 -8.66 -4.27 -21.89
CA SER A 69 -8.24 -2.96 -22.39
C SER A 69 -7.03 -2.39 -21.63
N LEU A 70 -6.94 -2.61 -20.31
CA LEU A 70 -5.79 -2.19 -19.51
C LEU A 70 -4.51 -2.95 -19.87
N ILE A 71 -4.62 -4.22 -20.27
CA ILE A 71 -3.47 -5.05 -20.70
C ILE A 71 -3.10 -4.82 -22.16
N GLU A 72 -4.08 -4.57 -23.05
CA GLU A 72 -3.86 -4.40 -24.49
C GLU A 72 -3.01 -3.18 -24.85
N GLY A 73 -3.02 -2.15 -24.00
CA GLY A 73 -2.15 -0.97 -24.14
C GLY A 73 -0.84 -1.06 -23.36
N MET A 74 -0.58 -2.14 -22.63
CA MET A 74 0.55 -2.22 -21.70
C MET A 74 1.80 -2.78 -22.39
N ASP A 75 2.94 -2.15 -22.12
CA ASP A 75 4.24 -2.63 -22.59
C ASP A 75 4.48 -4.05 -22.02
N PRO A 76 4.72 -5.08 -22.85
CA PRO A 76 5.02 -6.43 -22.39
C PRO A 76 6.20 -6.50 -21.41
N LYS A 77 7.13 -5.53 -21.51
CA LYS A 77 8.23 -5.38 -20.57
C LYS A 77 7.75 -5.00 -19.17
N VAL A 78 6.73 -4.12 -19.07
CA VAL A 78 6.10 -3.75 -17.80
C VAL A 78 5.44 -4.96 -17.15
N LEU A 79 4.69 -5.77 -17.91
CA LEU A 79 4.08 -7.00 -17.40
C LEU A 79 5.13 -7.95 -16.82
N ARG A 80 6.18 -8.22 -17.59
CA ARG A 80 7.26 -9.12 -17.17
C ARG A 80 7.97 -8.64 -15.91
N ILE A 81 8.31 -7.36 -15.81
CA ILE A 81 9.00 -6.88 -14.59
C ILE A 81 8.06 -6.81 -13.39
N SER A 82 6.76 -6.62 -13.62
CA SER A 82 5.77 -6.66 -12.55
C SER A 82 5.66 -8.07 -11.96
N GLU A 83 5.69 -9.11 -12.81
CA GLU A 83 5.78 -10.50 -12.35
C GLU A 83 7.03 -10.72 -11.47
N ASN A 84 8.20 -10.28 -11.92
CA ASN A 84 9.44 -10.40 -11.14
C ASN A 84 9.36 -9.67 -9.78
N ILE A 85 8.76 -8.48 -9.75
CA ILE A 85 8.60 -7.71 -8.51
C ILE A 85 7.61 -8.38 -7.57
N ILE A 86 6.53 -8.98 -8.10
CA ILE A 86 5.57 -9.75 -7.30
C ILE A 86 6.25 -10.98 -6.70
N GLU A 87 7.06 -11.72 -7.47
CA GLU A 87 7.84 -12.85 -6.97
C GLU A 87 8.83 -12.42 -5.86
N LEU A 88 9.48 -11.27 -6.02
CA LEU A 88 10.32 -10.66 -4.98
C LEU A 88 9.51 -10.39 -3.71
N MET A 89 8.33 -9.76 -3.81
CA MET A 89 7.46 -9.50 -2.65
C MET A 89 7.10 -10.81 -1.94
N GLU A 90 6.67 -11.84 -2.68
CA GLU A 90 6.27 -13.12 -2.08
C GLU A 90 7.46 -13.81 -1.36
N SER A 91 8.67 -13.69 -1.91
CA SER A 91 9.90 -14.20 -1.28
C SER A 91 10.27 -13.44 -0.01
N GLU A 92 10.32 -12.10 -0.04
CA GLU A 92 10.74 -11.24 1.08
C GLU A 92 9.76 -11.25 2.26
N PHE A 93 8.47 -11.44 1.99
CA PHE A 93 7.42 -11.48 3.01
C PHE A 93 7.00 -12.89 3.39
N GLN A 94 7.41 -13.92 2.65
CA GLN A 94 6.98 -15.32 2.84
C GLN A 94 5.45 -15.44 2.89
N LYS A 95 4.75 -14.59 2.13
CA LYS A 95 3.30 -14.44 2.11
C LYS A 95 2.85 -14.29 0.67
N LYS A 96 1.72 -14.90 0.32
CA LYS A 96 1.12 -14.68 -1.00
C LYS A 96 0.58 -13.26 -1.10
N VAL A 97 0.80 -12.61 -2.24
CA VAL A 97 0.22 -11.29 -2.50
C VAL A 97 -1.28 -11.37 -2.81
N ASN A 98 -1.97 -10.27 -2.53
CA ASN A 98 -3.35 -10.07 -2.95
C ASN A 98 -3.45 -10.00 -4.49
N ASN A 99 -4.58 -10.40 -5.06
CA ASN A 99 -4.69 -10.51 -6.51
C ASN A 99 -4.87 -9.16 -7.24
N LYS A 100 -5.24 -8.09 -6.52
CA LYS A 100 -5.36 -6.74 -7.10
C LYS A 100 -4.00 -6.19 -7.52
N VAL A 101 -2.90 -6.69 -6.95
CA VAL A 101 -1.54 -6.26 -7.32
C VAL A 101 -1.21 -6.51 -8.80
N TYR A 102 -1.73 -7.59 -9.39
CA TYR A 102 -1.51 -7.96 -10.79
C TYR A 102 -2.11 -6.97 -11.79
N LEU A 103 -2.95 -6.04 -11.33
CA LEU A 103 -3.43 -4.91 -12.11
C LEU A 103 -2.80 -3.60 -11.63
N ALA A 104 -2.81 -3.36 -10.32
CA ALA A 104 -2.40 -2.08 -9.76
C ALA A 104 -0.91 -1.78 -9.97
N LEU A 105 -0.03 -2.77 -9.80
CA LEU A 105 1.41 -2.58 -9.92
C LEU A 105 1.84 -2.36 -11.38
N PRO A 106 1.43 -3.18 -12.37
CA PRO A 106 1.75 -2.91 -13.77
C PRO A 106 1.25 -1.55 -14.26
N SER A 107 0.02 -1.15 -13.90
CA SER A 107 -0.50 0.17 -14.26
C SER A 107 0.33 1.31 -13.67
N HIS A 108 0.74 1.19 -12.40
CA HIS A 108 1.60 2.17 -11.75
C HIS A 108 2.97 2.26 -12.43
N ILE A 109 3.63 1.13 -12.67
CA ILE A 109 4.94 1.06 -13.35
C ILE A 109 4.86 1.66 -14.77
N GLN A 110 3.83 1.32 -15.54
CA GLN A 110 3.64 1.86 -16.90
C GLN A 110 3.57 3.39 -16.87
N PHE A 111 2.83 3.94 -15.91
CA PHE A 111 2.67 5.38 -15.76
C PHE A 111 3.92 6.06 -15.21
N ALA A 112 4.62 5.45 -14.26
CA ALA A 112 5.89 5.93 -13.73
C ALA A 112 6.96 6.01 -14.82
N VAL A 113 7.12 4.95 -15.61
CA VAL A 113 8.03 4.92 -16.77
C VAL A 113 7.66 5.99 -17.79
N TYR A 114 6.36 6.17 -18.07
CA TYR A 114 5.89 7.23 -18.94
C TYR A 114 6.30 8.62 -18.41
N ARG A 115 6.05 8.91 -17.13
CA ARG A 115 6.41 10.19 -16.52
C ARG A 115 7.90 10.48 -16.60
N LEU A 116 8.72 9.51 -16.19
CA LEU A 116 10.17 9.67 -16.14
C LEU A 116 10.78 9.85 -17.54
N ARG A 117 10.32 9.11 -18.54
CA ARG A 117 10.74 9.30 -19.94
C ARG A 117 10.37 10.67 -20.50
N ASN A 118 9.24 11.22 -20.07
CA ASN A 118 8.78 12.55 -20.47
C ASN A 118 9.29 13.66 -19.56
N LYS A 119 10.20 13.36 -18.61
CA LYS A 119 10.76 14.31 -17.64
C LYS A 119 9.68 15.03 -16.82
N ILE A 120 8.56 14.34 -16.56
CA ILE A 120 7.51 14.81 -15.67
C ILE A 120 7.95 14.50 -14.25
N GLU A 121 8.19 15.54 -13.47
CA GLU A 121 8.64 15.44 -12.08
C GLU A 121 7.69 14.58 -11.23
N ILE A 122 8.27 13.77 -10.33
CA ILE A 122 7.56 12.96 -9.36
C ILE A 122 7.76 13.56 -7.99
N ILE A 123 6.68 14.09 -7.42
CA ILE A 123 6.66 14.65 -6.08
C ILE A 123 5.84 13.70 -5.20
N ASN A 124 6.44 13.24 -4.11
CA ASN A 124 5.75 12.46 -3.08
C ASN A 124 5.72 13.25 -1.77
N PRO A 125 4.58 13.89 -1.43
CA PRO A 125 4.48 14.67 -0.21
C PRO A 125 4.61 13.80 1.05
N PHE A 126 4.43 12.48 0.94
CA PHE A 126 4.36 11.53 2.05
C PHE A 126 5.64 10.73 2.27
N LEU A 127 6.74 11.10 1.62
CA LEU A 127 7.94 10.25 1.56
C LEU A 127 8.47 9.88 2.95
N TYR A 128 8.54 10.85 3.87
CA TYR A 128 9.05 10.63 5.23
C TYR A 128 8.11 9.71 6.03
N GLU A 129 6.82 10.01 6.03
CA GLU A 129 5.80 9.24 6.73
C GLU A 129 5.73 7.81 6.20
N THR A 130 5.87 7.62 4.88
CA THR A 130 5.89 6.32 4.23
C THR A 130 7.09 5.49 4.68
N LYS A 131 8.28 6.10 4.73
CA LYS A 131 9.52 5.42 5.19
C LYS A 131 9.45 5.01 6.65
N ILE A 132 8.90 5.88 7.50
CA ILE A 132 8.73 5.60 8.94
C ILE A 132 7.68 4.51 9.15
N SER A 133 6.57 4.60 8.41
CA SER A 133 5.43 3.71 8.58
C SER A 133 5.72 2.31 8.06
N TYR A 134 6.41 2.17 6.93
CA TYR A 134 6.57 0.90 6.22
C TYR A 134 8.03 0.61 5.85
N PRO A 135 8.94 0.51 6.84
CA PRO A 135 10.37 0.43 6.57
C PRO A 135 10.78 -0.85 5.83
N LYS A 136 10.11 -1.98 6.08
CA LYS A 136 10.39 -3.24 5.39
C LYS A 136 9.89 -3.19 3.94
N GLU A 137 8.68 -2.70 3.75
CA GLU A 137 8.06 -2.55 2.43
C GLU A 137 8.82 -1.53 1.57
N TYR A 138 9.34 -0.47 2.20
CA TYR A 138 10.17 0.52 1.54
C TYR A 138 11.45 -0.09 0.98
N GLU A 139 12.06 -1.03 1.71
CA GLU A 139 13.25 -1.70 1.24
C GLU A 139 12.98 -2.63 0.05
N VAL A 140 11.86 -3.36 0.08
CA VAL A 140 11.41 -4.16 -1.06
C VAL A 140 11.04 -3.26 -2.25
N ALA A 141 10.42 -2.10 -2.00
CA ALA A 141 10.12 -1.11 -3.03
C ALA A 141 11.40 -0.54 -3.67
N ARG A 142 12.48 -0.35 -2.90
CA ARG A 142 13.78 0.07 -3.42
C ARG A 142 14.39 -0.98 -4.35
N GLN A 143 14.29 -2.26 -3.98
CA GLN A 143 14.70 -3.36 -4.86
C GLN A 143 13.85 -3.42 -6.13
N ALA A 144 12.54 -3.23 -6.00
CA ALA A 144 11.62 -3.13 -7.14
C ALA A 144 11.99 -1.96 -8.08
N ALA A 145 12.30 -0.80 -7.51
CA ALA A 145 12.78 0.36 -8.26
C ALA A 145 14.07 0.04 -9.05
N ASN A 146 15.02 -0.71 -8.46
CA ASN A 146 16.23 -1.13 -9.17
C ASN A 146 15.92 -2.08 -10.35
N ILE A 147 14.93 -2.97 -10.20
CA ILE A 147 14.45 -3.84 -11.30
C ILE A 147 13.86 -2.98 -12.43
N ILE A 148 13.03 -1.98 -12.10
CA ILE A 148 12.44 -1.06 -13.07
C ILE A 148 13.54 -0.23 -13.76
N ALA A 149 14.45 0.37 -12.99
CA ALA A 149 15.55 1.20 -13.47
C ALA A 149 16.41 0.43 -14.49
N SER A 150 16.84 -0.78 -14.11
CA SER A 150 17.68 -1.63 -14.95
C SER A 150 16.94 -2.09 -16.21
N ALA A 151 15.65 -2.41 -16.09
CA ALA A 151 14.86 -2.80 -17.24
C ALA A 151 14.71 -1.64 -18.21
N PHE A 152 14.32 -0.45 -17.76
CA PHE A 152 13.95 0.65 -18.66
C PHE A 152 15.09 1.63 -18.98
N GLU A 153 16.27 1.44 -18.38
CA GLU A 153 17.43 2.32 -18.49
C GLU A 153 17.08 3.76 -18.08
N ILE A 154 16.38 3.88 -16.95
CA ILE A 154 15.93 5.15 -16.39
C ILE A 154 16.36 5.26 -14.93
N GLU A 155 16.55 6.50 -14.47
CA GLU A 155 16.71 6.79 -13.05
C GLU A 155 15.33 6.80 -12.37
N ILE A 156 15.22 6.13 -11.22
CA ILE A 156 14.01 6.12 -10.41
C ILE A 156 14.27 7.01 -9.19
N PRO A 157 13.53 8.13 -9.03
CA PRO A 157 13.70 9.03 -7.91
C PRO A 157 13.15 8.41 -6.61
N GLU A 158 13.58 8.92 -5.47
CA GLU A 158 13.20 8.40 -4.15
C GLU A 158 11.70 8.51 -3.88
N GLU A 159 11.06 9.54 -4.44
CA GLU A 159 9.62 9.78 -4.38
C GLU A 159 8.82 8.62 -4.97
N GLU A 160 9.32 8.04 -6.07
CA GLU A 160 8.70 6.89 -6.72
C GLU A 160 8.89 5.61 -5.89
N VAL A 161 10.03 5.45 -5.20
CA VAL A 161 10.21 4.38 -4.21
C VAL A 161 9.16 4.50 -3.10
N GLY A 162 8.85 5.73 -2.67
CA GLY A 162 7.76 5.99 -1.73
C GLY A 162 6.39 5.52 -2.26
N PHE A 163 6.04 5.79 -3.52
CA PHE A 163 4.77 5.29 -4.08
C PHE A 163 4.76 3.77 -4.25
N LEU A 164 5.86 3.18 -4.71
CA LEU A 164 6.02 1.72 -4.80
C LEU A 164 5.84 1.04 -3.44
N THR A 165 6.24 1.70 -2.35
CA THR A 165 6.04 1.20 -0.99
C THR A 165 4.57 0.96 -0.67
N PHE A 166 3.66 1.85 -1.09
CA PHE A 166 2.22 1.63 -0.92
C PHE A 166 1.72 0.43 -1.75
N HIS A 167 2.26 0.22 -2.94
CA HIS A 167 1.90 -0.95 -3.75
C HIS A 167 2.40 -2.26 -3.11
N VAL A 168 3.59 -2.28 -2.53
CA VAL A 168 4.10 -3.41 -1.75
C VAL A 168 3.21 -3.67 -0.53
N TYR A 169 2.97 -2.66 0.30
CA TYR A 169 2.14 -2.82 1.50
C TYR A 169 0.72 -3.27 1.15
N SER A 170 0.09 -2.64 0.15
CA SER A 170 -1.22 -3.03 -0.37
C SER A 170 -1.24 -4.49 -0.77
N ALA A 171 -0.25 -4.94 -1.56
CA ALA A 171 -0.14 -6.31 -2.02
C ALA A 171 -0.07 -7.31 -0.86
N ILE A 172 0.64 -6.99 0.22
CA ILE A 172 0.86 -7.89 1.35
C ILE A 172 -0.30 -7.86 2.36
N GLU A 173 -0.83 -6.69 2.71
CA GLU A 173 -1.83 -6.52 3.77
C GLU A 173 -3.27 -6.38 3.27
N ASN A 174 -3.49 -6.44 1.94
CA ASN A 174 -4.81 -6.38 1.32
C ASN A 174 -5.60 -5.09 1.65
N VAL A 175 -4.88 -3.99 1.90
CA VAL A 175 -5.40 -2.63 2.04
C VAL A 175 -5.25 -1.91 0.70
N SER A 176 -6.21 -1.10 0.27
CA SER A 176 -6.05 -0.38 -1.00
C SER A 176 -5.02 0.76 -0.89
N VAL A 177 -4.29 1.03 -1.98
CA VAL A 177 -3.35 2.17 -2.03
C VAL A 177 -4.07 3.50 -1.73
N GLY A 178 -5.33 3.65 -2.18
CA GLY A 178 -6.13 4.84 -1.90
C GLY A 178 -6.40 5.03 -0.40
N GLU A 179 -6.62 3.97 0.36
CA GLU A 179 -6.75 4.04 1.82
C GLU A 179 -5.44 4.44 2.48
N LEU A 180 -4.31 3.88 2.06
CA LEU A 180 -2.98 4.24 2.59
C LEU A 180 -2.66 5.72 2.36
N VAL A 181 -2.98 6.24 1.18
CA VAL A 181 -2.82 7.67 0.86
C VAL A 181 -3.72 8.53 1.74
N LYS A 182 -4.98 8.13 1.97
CA LYS A 182 -5.88 8.84 2.88
C LYS A 182 -5.34 8.88 4.31
N PHE A 183 -4.86 7.75 4.84
CA PHE A 183 -4.26 7.71 6.18
C PHE A 183 -3.03 8.59 6.26
N THR A 184 -2.17 8.58 5.24
CA THR A 184 -0.95 9.36 5.27
C THR A 184 -1.22 10.88 5.16
N ASN A 185 -2.26 11.27 4.41
CA ASN A 185 -2.75 12.66 4.41
C ASN A 185 -3.27 13.06 5.81
N LEU A 186 -4.06 12.20 6.45
CA LEU A 186 -4.57 12.46 7.79
C LEU A 186 -3.42 12.64 8.79
N ILE A 187 -2.36 11.82 8.71
CA ILE A 187 -1.16 12.00 9.54
C ILE A 187 -0.57 13.41 9.34
N GLN A 188 -0.45 13.89 8.10
CA GLN A 188 0.10 15.22 7.83
C GLN A 188 -0.78 16.34 8.38
N GLU A 189 -2.10 16.21 8.27
CA GLU A 189 -3.05 17.17 8.85
C GLU A 189 -2.94 17.21 10.38
N LEU A 190 -2.85 16.04 11.04
CA LEU A 190 -2.68 15.96 12.48
C LEU A 190 -1.35 16.57 12.94
N VAL A 191 -0.26 16.32 12.20
CA VAL A 191 1.04 16.95 12.49
C VAL A 191 0.97 18.47 12.32
N ALA A 192 0.35 18.96 11.23
CA ALA A 192 0.22 20.38 10.98
C ALA A 192 -0.62 21.07 12.06
N GLU A 193 -1.67 20.40 12.55
CA GLU A 193 -2.47 20.87 13.68
C GLU A 193 -1.65 20.93 14.98
N ILE A 194 -0.80 19.94 15.25
CA ILE A 194 0.12 19.97 16.41
C ILE A 194 1.11 21.13 16.28
N GLU A 195 1.78 21.27 15.14
CA GLU A 195 2.73 22.36 14.86
C GLU A 195 2.07 23.73 15.04
N THR A 196 0.84 23.88 14.56
CA THR A 196 0.05 25.12 14.69
C THR A 196 -0.36 25.39 16.14
N SER A 197 -0.92 24.39 16.83
CA SER A 197 -1.39 24.54 18.21
C SER A 197 -0.26 24.82 19.19
N LEU A 198 0.95 24.32 18.92
CA LEU A 198 2.12 24.54 19.78
C LEU A 198 3.01 25.69 19.30
N THR A 199 2.74 26.25 18.11
CA THR A 199 3.61 27.25 17.46
C THR A 199 5.05 26.76 17.33
N ILE A 200 5.24 25.48 17.01
CA ILE A 200 6.55 24.86 16.81
C ILE A 200 6.71 24.34 15.39
N HIS A 201 7.95 24.13 14.96
CA HIS A 201 8.25 23.30 13.80
C HIS A 201 8.95 22.01 14.26
N ILE A 202 8.46 20.86 13.79
CA ILE A 202 9.00 19.55 14.17
C ILE A 202 9.85 19.02 13.00
N PRO A 203 11.18 18.96 13.12
CA PRO A 203 12.02 18.36 12.10
C PRO A 203 11.61 16.90 11.82
N ARG A 204 11.51 16.51 10.55
CA ARG A 204 11.08 15.15 10.17
C ARG A 204 12.09 14.05 10.57
N THR A 205 13.32 14.45 10.90
CA THR A 205 14.37 13.59 11.47
C THR A 205 14.31 13.48 12.99
N ASP A 206 13.44 14.23 13.66
CA ASP A 206 13.33 14.23 15.12
C ASP A 206 12.78 12.88 15.64
N SER A 207 13.31 12.44 16.79
CA SER A 207 12.89 11.18 17.39
C SER A 207 11.44 11.22 17.90
N GLY A 208 10.97 12.39 18.34
CA GLY A 208 9.58 12.64 18.69
C GLY A 208 8.67 12.51 17.49
N TYR A 209 9.04 13.13 16.37
CA TYR A 209 8.33 12.99 15.11
C TYR A 209 8.18 11.52 14.70
N ILE A 210 9.28 10.77 14.62
CA ILE A 210 9.27 9.35 14.24
C ILE A 210 8.34 8.54 15.15
N ARG A 211 8.38 8.77 16.48
CA ARG A 211 7.50 8.10 17.44
C ARG A 211 6.03 8.45 17.23
N LEU A 212 5.72 9.71 16.93
CA LEU A 212 4.35 10.16 16.67
C LEU A 212 3.76 9.50 15.43
N ILE A 213 4.48 9.52 14.31
CA ILE A 213 4.04 8.90 13.06
C ILE A 213 3.82 7.40 13.25
N THR A 214 4.76 6.74 13.92
CA THR A 214 4.65 5.31 14.25
C THR A 214 3.39 5.03 15.08
N HIS A 215 3.14 5.85 16.11
CA HIS A 215 1.95 5.70 16.95
C HIS A 215 0.66 5.91 16.15
N LEU A 216 0.54 7.01 15.41
CA LEU A 216 -0.64 7.33 14.60
C LEU A 216 -0.95 6.22 13.58
N ARG A 217 0.07 5.69 12.90
CA ARG A 217 -0.08 4.55 12.00
C ARG A 217 -0.72 3.36 12.71
N PHE A 218 -0.16 2.91 13.84
CA PHE A 218 -0.70 1.77 14.57
C PHE A 218 -2.06 2.06 15.21
N SER A 219 -2.33 3.30 15.63
CA SER A 219 -3.63 3.72 16.12
C SER A 219 -4.70 3.59 15.04
N PHE A 220 -4.42 4.02 13.80
CA PHE A 220 -5.37 3.84 12.70
C PHE A 220 -5.64 2.36 12.40
N GLU A 221 -4.60 1.52 12.37
CA GLU A 221 -4.77 0.08 12.20
C GLU A 221 -5.69 -0.51 13.29
N ARG A 222 -5.52 -0.11 14.55
CA ARG A 222 -6.37 -0.56 15.67
C ARG A 222 -7.80 -0.05 15.57
N ILE A 223 -7.99 1.22 15.27
CA ILE A 223 -9.31 1.85 15.13
C ILE A 223 -10.11 1.17 14.02
N ILE A 224 -9.49 0.93 12.86
CA ILE A 224 -10.14 0.28 11.71
C ILE A 224 -10.48 -1.17 12.02
N GLN A 225 -9.63 -1.88 12.75
CA GLN A 225 -9.86 -3.27 13.16
C GLN A 225 -10.79 -3.40 14.38
N PHE A 226 -11.29 -2.29 14.93
CA PHE A 226 -12.07 -2.25 16.19
C PHE A 226 -11.35 -2.91 17.38
N ASN A 227 -10.01 -2.85 17.38
CA ASN A 227 -9.14 -3.45 18.39
C ASN A 227 -8.65 -2.41 19.38
N ALA A 228 -9.55 -1.88 20.21
CA ALA A 228 -9.18 -0.96 21.28
C ALA A 228 -8.29 -1.67 22.32
N ILE A 229 -7.17 -1.03 22.67
CA ILE A 229 -6.28 -1.49 23.74
C ILE A 229 -6.57 -0.66 24.98
N ASP A 230 -6.77 -1.32 26.11
CA ASP A 230 -6.98 -0.63 27.39
C ASP A 230 -5.84 0.36 27.69
N ASN A 231 -6.22 1.57 28.13
CA ASN A 231 -5.30 2.56 28.66
C ASN A 231 -5.68 2.83 30.12
N PRO A 232 -5.05 2.12 31.07
CA PRO A 232 -5.44 2.18 32.47
C PRO A 232 -5.17 3.54 33.13
N PHE A 233 -4.46 4.46 32.43
CA PHE A 233 -4.10 5.77 32.94
C PHE A 233 -4.98 6.91 32.38
N PHE A 234 -5.95 6.61 31.51
CA PHE A 234 -6.75 7.62 30.84
C PHE A 234 -7.46 8.58 31.81
N GLU A 235 -8.10 8.04 32.86
CA GLU A 235 -8.88 8.84 33.82
C GLU A 235 -7.99 9.83 34.60
N ASP A 236 -6.72 9.50 34.85
CA ASP A 236 -5.79 10.38 35.56
C ASP A 236 -5.21 11.50 34.66
N MET A 237 -5.28 11.32 33.34
CA MET A 237 -4.65 12.24 32.38
C MET A 237 -5.39 13.57 32.27
N HIS A 238 -6.72 13.56 32.35
CA HIS A 238 -7.53 14.77 32.18
C HIS A 238 -7.23 15.82 33.27
N GLN A 239 -6.77 15.39 34.45
CA GLN A 239 -6.48 16.28 35.59
C GLN A 239 -5.05 16.82 35.54
N LYS A 240 -4.10 16.00 35.06
CA LYS A 240 -2.67 16.30 35.11
C LYS A 240 -2.15 17.01 33.86
N PHE A 241 -2.72 16.73 32.69
CA PHE A 241 -2.20 17.16 31.38
C PHE A 241 -3.28 17.90 30.59
N LYS A 242 -3.78 19.02 31.15
CA LYS A 242 -4.98 19.69 30.64
C LYS A 242 -4.81 20.21 29.22
N GLU A 243 -3.67 20.82 28.90
CA GLU A 243 -3.41 21.42 27.58
C GLU A 243 -3.27 20.33 26.52
N GLU A 244 -2.49 19.29 26.84
CA GLU A 244 -2.29 18.13 25.97
C GLU A 244 -3.59 17.37 25.73
N TYR A 245 -4.43 17.25 26.76
CA TYR A 245 -5.75 16.63 26.65
C TYR A 245 -6.68 17.42 25.72
N GLN A 246 -6.70 18.75 25.80
CA GLN A 246 -7.50 19.57 24.88
C GLN A 246 -7.04 19.43 23.43
N LEU A 247 -5.72 19.42 23.20
CA LEU A 247 -5.20 19.19 21.85
C LEU A 247 -5.49 17.76 21.37
N ALA A 248 -5.36 16.74 22.22
CA ALA A 248 -5.72 15.36 21.88
C ALA A 248 -7.19 15.22 21.47
N LEU A 249 -8.12 15.90 22.17
CA LEU A 249 -9.53 15.93 21.77
C LEU A 249 -9.75 16.61 20.42
N LYS A 250 -9.02 17.69 20.14
CA LYS A 250 -9.08 18.37 18.83
C LYS A 250 -8.61 17.44 17.70
N LEU A 251 -7.48 16.75 17.92
CA LEU A 251 -6.95 15.77 16.97
C LEU A 251 -7.89 14.58 16.77
N ALA A 252 -8.47 14.06 17.86
CA ALA A 252 -9.45 12.99 17.79
C ALA A 252 -10.64 13.38 16.91
N LYS A 253 -11.16 14.60 17.05
CA LYS A 253 -12.24 15.09 16.19
C LYS A 253 -11.89 15.10 14.70
N ILE A 254 -10.67 15.53 14.34
CA ILE A 254 -10.17 15.48 12.95
C ILE A 254 -10.12 14.03 12.46
N MET A 255 -9.68 13.10 13.31
CA MET A 255 -9.68 11.67 12.99
C MET A 255 -11.10 11.12 12.80
N GLU A 256 -12.06 11.48 13.65
CA GLU A 256 -13.46 11.05 13.55
C GLU A 256 -14.09 11.46 12.22
N GLU A 257 -13.85 12.71 11.80
CA GLU A 257 -14.34 13.27 10.53
C GLU A 257 -13.80 12.50 9.31
N HIS A 258 -12.53 12.09 9.35
CA HIS A 258 -11.88 11.37 8.24
C HIS A 258 -12.13 9.86 8.23
N LEU A 259 -12.23 9.25 9.41
CA LEU A 259 -12.40 7.80 9.57
C LEU A 259 -13.87 7.38 9.66
N ASN A 260 -14.78 8.34 9.86
CA ASN A 260 -16.23 8.10 10.04
C ASN A 260 -16.51 7.08 11.15
N THR A 261 -15.77 7.20 12.26
CA THR A 261 -15.88 6.32 13.44
C THR A 261 -15.46 7.11 14.67
N GLU A 262 -16.05 6.78 15.83
CA GLU A 262 -15.70 7.39 17.12
C GLU A 262 -14.32 6.92 17.56
N ILE A 263 -13.48 7.84 18.05
CA ILE A 263 -12.14 7.49 18.50
C ILE A 263 -12.21 6.97 19.94
N PRO A 264 -11.72 5.75 20.22
CA PRO A 264 -11.72 5.21 21.57
C PRO A 264 -10.98 6.13 22.54
N LYS A 265 -11.51 6.30 23.75
CA LYS A 265 -10.91 7.13 24.79
C LYS A 265 -9.46 6.71 25.11
N GLU A 266 -9.16 5.42 24.98
CA GLU A 266 -7.84 4.88 25.20
C GLU A 266 -6.81 5.42 24.21
N GLU A 267 -7.20 5.58 22.94
CA GLU A 267 -6.38 6.20 21.88
C GLU A 267 -6.16 7.69 22.17
N ILE A 268 -7.18 8.39 22.65
CA ILE A 268 -7.04 9.79 23.12
C ILE A 268 -6.00 9.86 24.23
N GLY A 269 -6.02 8.93 25.19
CA GLY A 269 -5.01 8.87 26.25
C GLY A 269 -3.59 8.67 25.72
N TYR A 270 -3.40 7.81 24.72
CA TYR A 270 -2.08 7.65 24.10
C TYR A 270 -1.63 8.92 23.35
N LEU A 271 -2.54 9.59 22.63
CA LEU A 271 -2.23 10.88 22.01
C LEU A 271 -1.75 11.89 23.06
N VAL A 272 -2.40 11.97 24.23
CA VAL A 272 -1.95 12.84 25.33
C VAL A 272 -0.53 12.54 25.76
N MET A 273 -0.13 11.26 25.86
CA MET A 273 1.25 10.90 26.20
C MET A 273 2.26 11.37 25.15
N HIS A 274 1.91 11.23 23.88
CA HIS A 274 2.76 11.68 22.78
C HIS A 274 2.88 13.21 22.77
N LEU A 275 1.78 13.92 22.95
CA LEU A 275 1.74 15.38 23.03
C LEU A 275 2.51 15.92 24.24
N TYR A 276 2.32 15.33 25.42
CA TYR A 276 3.05 15.70 26.64
C TYR A 276 4.55 15.74 26.40
N ARG A 277 5.07 14.73 25.70
CA ARG A 277 6.49 14.67 25.38
C ARG A 277 6.92 15.81 24.45
N PHE A 278 6.12 16.18 23.45
CA PHE A 278 6.45 17.32 22.58
C PHE A 278 6.43 18.64 23.33
N PHE A 279 5.41 18.88 24.16
CA PHE A 279 5.32 20.08 24.99
C PHE A 279 6.57 20.21 25.89
N HIS A 280 6.98 19.10 26.52
CA HIS A 280 8.06 19.14 27.50
C HIS A 280 9.45 19.24 26.89
N VAL A 281 9.64 18.74 25.66
CA VAL A 281 10.92 18.81 24.95
C VAL A 281 11.05 20.13 24.20
N HIS A 282 10.04 20.57 23.44
CA HIS A 282 10.19 21.69 22.51
C HIS A 282 9.76 23.04 23.10
N VAL A 283 8.72 23.10 23.94
CA VAL A 283 8.22 24.37 24.49
C VAL A 283 9.09 24.90 25.64
N LYS A 284 9.82 24.03 26.34
CA LYS A 284 10.78 24.43 27.39
C LYS A 284 12.14 24.86 26.86
N GLU A 285 12.49 24.49 25.64
CA GLU A 285 13.76 24.88 25.01
C GLU A 285 13.67 26.28 24.35
N GLU A 286 12.50 26.69 23.85
CA GLU A 286 12.31 28.06 23.31
C GLU A 286 12.22 29.16 24.39
N ASN A 287 11.96 28.78 25.65
CA ASN A 287 11.89 29.70 26.80
C ASN A 287 13.21 29.78 27.60
N LYS A 288 14.32 29.32 27.03
CA LYS A 288 15.69 29.42 27.60
C LYS A 288 16.61 30.17 26.65
#